data_AF-A0A3N5X869-F1
#
_entry.id   AF-A0A3N5X869-F1
#
_cell.length_a   1.000
_cell.length_b   1.000
_cell.length_c   1.000
_cell.angle_alpha   90.00
_cell.angle_beta   90.00
_cell.angle_gamma   90.00
#
_symmetry.space_group_name_H-M   'P 1'
#
loop_
_entity.id
_entity.type
_entity.pdbx_description
1 polymer ?
#
loop_
_entity_poly.entity_id
_entity_poly.type
_entity_poly.pdbx_seq_one_letter_code
_entity_poly.pdbx_strand_id
1 'polypeptide(L)'
;QMLGGEIRDPQRLESNQAQAQGIGLLPTQTQFLPEKATFQVRAVVRAGSGWFRAIDGQPLEGYEIHMGETTGSSPNWLQIVEQNHRPVHLLDGSASADGRIWGCYLHGIFGNDAFRHAWLKSLGWEGAGMSRTESFENSLNALAGAVENALGMEKLERIVWGK
;
A
#
# COMPACT_ATOMS: atom_id res chain seq x y z
N GLN A 1 0.88 11.42 -4.72
CA GLN A 1 0.95 12.85 -4.37
C GLN A 1 2.17 13.51 -5.00
N MET A 2 3.40 13.35 -4.47
CA MET A 2 4.59 14.04 -5.01
C MET A 2 4.93 13.72 -6.47
N LEU A 3 4.55 12.56 -7.00
CA LEU A 3 4.71 12.24 -8.42
C LEU A 3 3.81 13.10 -9.35
N GLY A 4 2.76 13.72 -8.81
CA GLY A 4 1.85 14.60 -9.55
C GLY A 4 2.48 15.97 -9.84
N GLY A 5 1.73 16.86 -10.48
CA GLY A 5 2.18 18.22 -10.83
C GLY A 5 2.08 19.21 -9.66
N GLU A 6 1.09 19.06 -8.78
CA GLU A 6 0.82 20.00 -7.70
C GLU A 6 0.18 19.31 -6.50
N ILE A 7 0.54 19.77 -5.30
CA ILE A 7 -0.13 19.46 -4.03
C ILE A 7 -0.69 20.77 -3.46
N ARG A 8 -1.99 20.83 -3.21
CA ARG A 8 -2.70 21.99 -2.66
C ARG A 8 -3.07 21.73 -1.21
N ASP A 9 -2.69 22.63 -0.32
CA ASP A 9 -3.03 22.63 1.10
C ASP A 9 -3.67 23.99 1.49
N PRO A 10 -4.83 24.34 0.93
CA PRO A 10 -5.42 25.67 1.12
C PRO A 10 -5.72 26.00 2.59
N GLN A 11 -5.87 24.97 3.41
CA GLN A 11 -6.16 25.08 4.85
C GLN A 11 -4.90 24.94 5.72
N ARG A 12 -3.72 24.70 5.14
CA ARG A 12 -2.44 24.56 5.85
C ARG A 12 -2.47 23.47 6.92
N LEU A 13 -3.05 22.32 6.56
CA LEU A 13 -3.23 21.17 7.45
C LEU A 13 -1.91 20.44 7.69
N GLU A 14 -1.06 20.32 6.68
CA GLU A 14 0.20 19.59 6.72
C GLU A 14 1.41 20.53 6.74
N SER A 15 1.28 21.74 6.16
CA SER A 15 2.39 22.70 6.11
C SER A 15 1.95 24.16 6.15
N ASN A 16 2.90 25.07 6.41
CA ASN A 16 2.67 26.52 6.31
C ASN A 16 2.49 27.02 4.86
N GLN A 17 2.79 26.20 3.87
CA GLN A 17 2.62 26.53 2.46
C GLN A 17 1.24 26.08 1.99
N ALA A 18 0.51 26.97 1.31
CA ALA A 18 -0.82 26.65 0.77
C ALA A 18 -0.78 25.75 -0.46
N GLN A 19 0.40 25.57 -1.06
CA GLN A 19 0.64 24.72 -2.21
C GLN A 19 2.12 24.35 -2.29
N ALA A 20 2.42 23.21 -2.90
CA ALA A 20 3.76 22.75 -3.23
C ALA A 20 3.77 22.18 -4.64
N GLN A 21 4.86 22.43 -5.36
CA GLN A 21 5.07 21.84 -6.68
C GLN A 21 5.46 20.37 -6.54
N GLY A 22 4.82 19.49 -7.30
CA GLY A 22 5.20 18.09 -7.40
C GLY A 22 6.29 17.86 -8.46
N ILE A 23 6.74 16.61 -8.60
CA ILE A 23 7.78 16.21 -9.56
C ILE A 23 7.24 16.25 -11.01
N GLY A 24 5.93 16.11 -11.19
CA GLY A 24 5.27 16.20 -12.50
C GLY A 24 5.46 14.98 -13.40
N LEU A 25 5.68 13.80 -12.82
CA LEU A 25 5.83 12.53 -13.56
C LEU A 25 4.51 11.86 -13.90
N LEU A 26 3.45 12.15 -13.14
CA LEU A 26 2.09 11.70 -13.39
C LEU A 26 1.19 12.93 -13.60
N PRO A 27 0.21 12.86 -14.53
CA PRO A 27 -0.72 13.96 -14.80
C PRO A 27 -1.82 14.00 -13.74
N THR A 28 -1.42 14.17 -12.48
CA THR A 28 -2.29 14.18 -11.30
C THR A 28 -2.03 15.40 -10.43
N GLN A 29 -3.04 15.79 -9.67
CA GLN A 29 -2.98 16.85 -8.67
C GLN A 29 -3.58 16.32 -7.38
N THR A 30 -3.02 16.72 -6.25
CA THR A 30 -3.52 16.32 -4.93
C THR A 30 -4.00 17.55 -4.17
N GLN A 31 -5.14 17.46 -3.49
CA GLN A 31 -5.57 18.46 -2.51
C GLN A 31 -5.69 17.81 -1.14
N PHE A 32 -5.12 18.41 -0.10
CA PHE A 32 -5.37 18.01 1.28
C PHE A 32 -6.74 18.50 1.75
N LEU A 33 -7.46 17.59 2.41
CA LEU A 33 -8.77 17.78 3.00
C LEU A 33 -8.67 17.63 4.52
N PRO A 34 -9.54 18.32 5.29
CA PRO A 34 -9.49 18.30 6.75
C PRO A 34 -9.83 16.92 7.35
N GLU A 35 -10.57 16.08 6.63
CA GLU A 35 -10.94 14.75 7.09
C GLU A 35 -9.90 13.71 6.69
N LYS A 36 -9.46 12.92 7.67
CA LYS A 36 -8.53 11.81 7.45
C LYS A 36 -9.29 10.55 7.07
N ALA A 37 -9.04 10.05 5.86
CA ALA A 37 -9.48 8.75 5.41
C ALA A 37 -8.73 7.64 6.19
N THR A 38 -9.47 6.71 6.79
CA THR A 38 -8.91 5.51 7.43
C THR A 38 -9.79 4.31 7.12
N PHE A 39 -9.40 3.50 6.13
CA PHE A 39 -10.22 2.38 5.63
C PHE A 39 -9.39 1.11 5.53
N GLN A 40 -9.94 -0.02 5.96
CA GLN A 40 -9.52 -1.33 5.45
C GLN A 40 -10.07 -1.49 4.03
N VAL A 41 -9.22 -1.87 3.10
CA VAL A 41 -9.52 -1.81 1.67
C VAL A 41 -9.34 -3.17 1.02
N ARG A 42 -10.34 -3.60 0.25
CA ARG A 42 -10.17 -4.57 -0.82
C ARG A 42 -10.30 -3.89 -2.16
N ALA A 43 -9.38 -4.21 -3.04
CA ALA A 43 -9.32 -3.66 -4.37
C ALA A 43 -9.03 -4.74 -5.40
N VAL A 44 -9.21 -4.41 -6.66
CA VAL A 44 -8.91 -5.26 -7.80
C VAL A 44 -8.07 -4.45 -8.77
N VAL A 45 -6.98 -5.04 -9.25
CA VAL A 45 -6.18 -4.45 -10.32
C VAL A 45 -7.03 -4.37 -11.58
N ARG A 46 -7.14 -3.19 -12.16
CA ARG A 46 -7.74 -3.00 -13.48
C ARG A 46 -6.64 -3.00 -14.52
N ALA A 47 -6.84 -3.69 -15.64
CA ALA A 47 -5.92 -3.74 -16.78
C ALA A 47 -5.37 -2.36 -17.12
N GLY A 48 -4.18 -2.09 -16.62
CA GLY A 48 -3.48 -0.83 -16.79
C GLY A 48 -2.47 -0.89 -17.92
N SER A 49 -1.50 -0.02 -17.81
CA SER A 49 -0.29 0.02 -18.62
C SER A 49 0.78 -0.98 -18.14
N GLY A 50 1.74 -1.31 -19.01
CA GLY A 50 2.90 -2.12 -18.64
C GLY A 50 2.58 -3.46 -17.95
N TRP A 51 3.26 -3.72 -16.84
CA TRP A 51 3.23 -5.01 -16.13
C TRP A 51 1.93 -5.28 -15.37
N PHE A 52 1.10 -4.25 -15.12
CA PHE A 52 -0.23 -4.43 -14.50
C PHE A 52 -1.13 -5.36 -15.33
N ARG A 53 -0.92 -5.44 -16.66
CA ARG A 53 -1.66 -6.35 -17.54
C ARG A 53 -1.50 -7.82 -17.15
N ALA A 54 -0.34 -8.20 -16.61
CA ALA A 54 -0.08 -9.58 -16.20
C ALA A 54 -0.89 -10.00 -14.96
N ILE A 55 -1.46 -9.03 -14.24
CA ILE A 55 -2.21 -9.23 -13.01
C ILE A 55 -3.58 -8.54 -13.06
N ASP A 56 -4.15 -8.35 -14.25
CA ASP A 56 -5.51 -7.84 -14.37
C ASP A 56 -6.50 -8.73 -13.60
N GLY A 57 -7.44 -8.10 -12.91
CA GLY A 57 -8.41 -8.77 -12.06
C GLY A 57 -7.84 -9.34 -10.76
N GLN A 58 -6.55 -9.21 -10.48
CA GLN A 58 -5.98 -9.74 -9.22
C GLN A 58 -6.51 -8.95 -8.02
N PRO A 59 -7.00 -9.63 -6.98
CA PRO A 59 -7.43 -8.98 -5.76
C PRO A 59 -6.21 -8.46 -4.98
N LEU A 60 -6.37 -7.30 -4.36
CA LEU A 60 -5.42 -6.69 -3.46
C LEU A 60 -6.11 -6.36 -2.14
N GLU A 61 -5.41 -6.58 -1.05
CA GLU A 61 -5.82 -6.16 0.28
C GLU A 61 -4.79 -5.17 0.86
N GLY A 62 -5.28 -4.25 1.67
CA GLY A 62 -4.47 -3.25 2.32
C GLY A 62 -5.33 -2.27 3.10
N TYR A 63 -4.80 -1.09 3.33
CA TYR A 63 -5.53 -0.03 4.01
C TYR A 63 -5.19 1.34 3.43
N GLU A 64 -6.07 2.30 3.63
CA GLU A 64 -5.87 3.70 3.31
C GLU A 64 -5.75 4.50 4.61
N ILE A 65 -4.71 5.33 4.72
CA ILE A 65 -4.57 6.34 5.77
C ILE A 65 -4.02 7.61 5.12
N HIS A 66 -4.90 8.52 4.72
CA HIS A 66 -4.51 9.74 4.00
C HIS A 66 -5.49 10.88 4.23
N MET A 67 -5.03 12.10 3.94
CA MET A 67 -5.87 13.32 3.93
C MET A 67 -5.96 13.93 2.53
N GLY A 68 -5.33 13.30 1.53
CA GLY A 68 -5.23 13.86 0.20
C GLY A 68 -6.24 13.25 -0.74
N GLU A 69 -7.00 14.06 -1.46
CA GLU A 69 -7.75 13.61 -2.63
C GLU A 69 -6.89 13.85 -3.88
N THR A 70 -6.65 12.80 -4.68
CA THR A 70 -5.86 12.91 -5.92
C THR A 70 -6.77 12.73 -7.12
N THR A 71 -6.74 13.69 -8.04
CA THR A 71 -7.44 13.64 -9.33
C THR A 71 -6.43 13.75 -10.47
N GLY A 72 -6.80 13.29 -11.66
CA GLY A 72 -5.91 13.37 -12.82
C GLY A 72 -6.51 12.75 -14.07
N SER A 73 -5.80 12.88 -15.18
CA SER A 73 -6.24 12.40 -16.49
C SER A 73 -5.70 11.01 -16.86
N SER A 74 -4.74 10.48 -16.11
CA SER A 74 -4.22 9.13 -16.31
C SER A 74 -5.27 8.08 -15.93
N PRO A 75 -5.33 6.93 -16.64
CA PRO A 75 -6.15 5.81 -16.21
C PRO A 75 -5.81 5.36 -14.79
N ASN A 76 -6.84 5.17 -13.97
CA ASN A 76 -6.72 4.51 -12.68
C ASN A 76 -6.52 3.00 -12.89
N TRP A 77 -5.43 2.46 -12.33
CA TRP A 77 -5.08 1.05 -12.42
C TRP A 77 -5.67 0.21 -11.27
N LEU A 78 -6.32 0.85 -10.29
CA LEU A 78 -6.93 0.18 -9.14
C LEU A 78 -8.43 0.49 -9.05
N GLN A 79 -9.24 -0.54 -8.77
CA GLN A 79 -10.63 -0.40 -8.37
C GLN A 79 -10.78 -0.83 -6.93
N ILE A 80 -11.19 0.08 -6.07
CA ILE A 80 -11.60 -0.24 -4.70
C ILE A 80 -13.01 -0.80 -4.77
N VAL A 81 -13.17 -2.02 -4.27
CA VAL A 81 -14.46 -2.75 -4.27
C VAL A 81 -15.07 -2.84 -2.87
N GLU A 82 -14.26 -2.67 -1.83
CA GLU A 82 -14.71 -2.70 -0.43
C GLU A 82 -13.92 -1.71 0.42
N GLN A 83 -14.61 -0.95 1.29
CA GLN A 83 -14.04 -0.17 2.38
C GLN A 83 -14.73 -0.54 3.70
N ASN A 84 -13.97 -0.96 4.71
CA ASN A 84 -14.48 -1.37 6.02
C ASN A 84 -15.66 -2.36 5.92
N HIS A 85 -15.52 -3.40 5.09
CA HIS A 85 -16.55 -4.42 4.85
C HIS A 85 -17.84 -3.92 4.18
N ARG A 86 -17.79 -2.75 3.55
CA ARG A 86 -18.90 -2.19 2.77
C ARG A 86 -18.53 -2.14 1.29
N PRO A 87 -19.39 -2.64 0.39
CA PRO A 87 -19.18 -2.53 -1.04
C PRO A 87 -19.10 -1.07 -1.48
N VAL A 88 -18.11 -0.75 -2.31
CA VAL A 88 -17.94 0.57 -2.92
C VAL A 88 -17.50 0.39 -4.38
N HIS A 89 -17.56 1.47 -5.16
CA HIS A 89 -17.01 1.51 -6.51
C HIS A 89 -16.21 2.80 -6.67
N LEU A 90 -14.97 2.77 -6.20
CA LEU A 90 -14.04 3.89 -6.28
C LEU A 90 -12.83 3.51 -7.13
N LEU A 91 -12.29 4.48 -7.84
CA LEU A 91 -11.09 4.32 -8.63
C LEU A 91 -9.92 4.95 -7.90
N ASP A 92 -8.78 4.27 -7.89
CA ASP A 92 -7.55 4.77 -7.30
C ASP A 92 -6.34 4.48 -8.19
N GLY A 93 -5.27 5.21 -7.90
CA GLY A 93 -3.97 5.04 -8.50
C GLY A 93 -3.84 5.71 -9.86
N SER A 94 -2.59 5.89 -10.27
CA SER A 94 -2.20 6.45 -11.55
C SER A 94 -0.92 5.76 -12.00
N ALA A 95 -0.77 5.54 -13.30
CA ALA A 95 0.42 4.93 -13.88
C ALA A 95 0.78 5.55 -15.24
N SER A 96 2.07 5.61 -15.54
CA SER A 96 2.60 5.92 -16.88
C SER A 96 2.26 4.81 -17.87
N ALA A 97 2.20 5.12 -19.17
CA ALA A 97 1.81 4.18 -20.22
C ALA A 97 2.73 2.94 -20.32
N ASP A 98 3.98 3.04 -19.87
CA ASP A 98 4.95 1.95 -19.82
C ASP A 98 4.96 1.18 -18.49
N GLY A 99 4.16 1.62 -17.49
CA GLY A 99 4.07 1.00 -16.17
C GLY A 99 5.30 1.20 -15.27
N ARG A 100 6.24 2.08 -15.64
CA ARG A 100 7.45 2.35 -14.85
C ARG A 100 7.21 3.32 -13.70
N ILE A 101 6.28 4.25 -13.88
CA ILE A 101 5.92 5.27 -12.89
C ILE A 101 4.49 4.98 -12.48
N TRP A 102 4.25 4.78 -11.19
CA TRP A 102 2.92 4.51 -10.68
C TRP A 102 2.82 4.86 -9.20
N GLY A 103 1.59 5.08 -8.74
CA GLY A 103 1.26 5.27 -7.33
C GLY A 103 -0.22 5.00 -7.09
N CYS A 104 -0.57 4.78 -5.82
CA CYS A 104 -1.93 4.58 -5.29
C CYS A 104 -1.94 4.95 -3.81
N TYR A 105 -3.12 5.05 -3.21
CA TYR A 105 -3.28 5.26 -1.76
C TYR A 105 -3.26 3.97 -0.96
N LEU A 106 -3.40 2.80 -1.61
CA LEU A 106 -3.37 1.51 -0.94
C LEU A 106 -2.00 1.25 -0.28
N HIS A 107 -1.96 1.34 1.05
CA HIS A 107 -0.81 0.92 1.85
C HIS A 107 -0.78 -0.60 2.03
N GLY A 108 0.41 -1.14 2.28
CA GLY A 108 0.61 -2.58 2.46
C GLY A 108 0.57 -3.38 1.15
N ILE A 109 0.52 -2.71 -0.01
CA ILE A 109 0.32 -3.34 -1.31
C ILE A 109 1.33 -4.45 -1.65
N PHE A 110 2.60 -4.29 -1.27
CA PHE A 110 3.64 -5.31 -1.46
C PHE A 110 3.48 -6.54 -0.55
N GLY A 111 2.54 -6.50 0.40
CA GLY A 111 2.09 -7.66 1.13
C GLY A 111 1.29 -8.65 0.28
N ASN A 112 0.78 -8.22 -0.88
CA ASN A 112 0.07 -9.06 -1.83
C ASN A 112 1.08 -9.76 -2.73
N ASP A 113 1.21 -11.08 -2.60
CA ASP A 113 2.27 -11.84 -3.27
C ASP A 113 2.17 -11.79 -4.80
N ALA A 114 0.97 -11.91 -5.37
CA ALA A 114 0.77 -11.82 -6.82
C ALA A 114 1.25 -10.47 -7.38
N PHE A 115 0.92 -9.37 -6.70
CA PHE A 115 1.35 -8.02 -7.06
C PHE A 115 2.87 -7.87 -6.95
N ARG A 116 3.43 -8.22 -5.78
CA ARG A 116 4.87 -8.11 -5.50
C ARG A 116 5.69 -8.91 -6.52
N HIS A 117 5.29 -10.14 -6.81
CA HIS A 117 5.99 -10.98 -7.79
C HIS A 117 5.88 -10.44 -9.22
N ALA A 118 4.71 -9.97 -9.65
CA ALA A 118 4.56 -9.40 -10.98
C ALA A 118 5.41 -8.13 -11.16
N TRP A 119 5.43 -7.25 -10.15
CA TRP A 119 6.29 -6.07 -10.15
C TRP A 119 7.77 -6.45 -10.20
N LEU A 120 8.24 -7.36 -9.33
CA LEU A 120 9.64 -7.81 -9.35
C LEU A 120 10.03 -8.44 -10.68
N LYS A 121 9.18 -9.29 -11.27
CA LYS A 121 9.40 -9.87 -12.61
C LYS A 121 9.52 -8.80 -13.68
N SER A 122 8.74 -7.72 -13.60
CA SER A 122 8.84 -6.59 -14.52
C SER A 122 10.20 -5.85 -14.45
N LEU A 123 10.91 -6.00 -13.33
CA LEU A 123 12.25 -5.46 -13.11
C LEU A 123 13.37 -6.45 -13.48
N GLY A 124 13.03 -7.63 -14.00
CA GLY A 124 13.97 -8.68 -14.36
C GLY A 124 14.38 -9.61 -13.21
N TRP A 125 13.61 -9.63 -12.11
CA TRP A 125 13.86 -10.59 -11.03
C TRP A 125 13.36 -12.00 -11.41
N GLU A 126 14.24 -12.99 -11.28
CA GLU A 126 13.99 -14.40 -11.64
C GLU A 126 13.92 -15.35 -10.42
N GLY A 127 13.90 -14.82 -9.20
CA GLY A 127 13.87 -15.64 -7.98
C GLY A 127 12.58 -16.44 -7.81
N ALA A 128 12.66 -17.53 -7.05
CA ALA A 128 11.48 -18.30 -6.65
C ALA A 128 10.62 -17.47 -5.69
N GLY A 129 9.31 -17.40 -5.95
CA GLY A 129 8.37 -16.67 -5.11
C GLY A 129 8.20 -17.37 -3.76
N MET A 130 8.58 -16.70 -2.67
CA MET A 130 8.27 -17.15 -1.30
C MET A 130 6.99 -16.45 -0.82
N SER A 131 6.06 -17.23 -0.28
CA SER A 131 4.88 -16.72 0.41
C SER A 131 5.30 -15.84 1.59
N ARG A 132 4.77 -14.62 1.67
CA ARG A 132 5.10 -13.69 2.77
C ARG A 132 4.62 -14.22 4.12
N THR A 133 3.45 -14.85 4.15
CA THR A 133 2.84 -15.37 5.39
C THR A 133 3.73 -16.43 6.02
N GLU A 134 4.18 -17.41 5.23
CA GLU A 134 5.07 -18.47 5.71
C GLU A 134 6.40 -17.91 6.21
N SER A 135 7.00 -16.96 5.49
CA SER A 135 8.27 -16.34 5.89
C SER A 135 8.15 -15.50 7.16
N PHE A 136 7.02 -14.81 7.37
CA PHE A 136 6.79 -13.96 8.54
C PHE A 136 6.52 -14.78 9.79
N GLU A 137 5.64 -15.78 9.70
CA GLU A 137 5.37 -16.70 10.80
C GLU A 137 6.63 -17.45 11.23
N ASN A 138 7.43 -17.94 10.27
CA ASN A 138 8.71 -18.57 10.58
C ASN A 138 9.69 -17.61 11.28
N SER A 139 9.70 -16.33 10.89
CA SER A 139 10.53 -15.32 11.54
C SER A 139 10.06 -15.00 12.96
N LEU A 140 8.74 -14.94 13.19
CA LEU A 140 8.17 -14.76 14.52
C LEU A 140 8.44 -15.97 15.41
N ASN A 141 8.31 -17.19 14.89
CA ASN A 141 8.64 -18.41 15.61
C ASN A 141 10.12 -18.47 15.96
N ALA A 142 11.01 -18.09 15.04
CA ALA A 142 12.44 -18.01 15.30
C ALA A 142 12.76 -16.97 16.40
N LEU A 143 12.12 -15.81 16.36
CA LEU A 143 12.26 -14.79 17.40
C LEU A 143 11.73 -15.27 18.75
N ALA A 144 10.54 -15.89 18.78
CA ALA A 144 9.95 -16.45 19.98
C ALA A 144 10.88 -17.49 20.61
N GLY A 145 11.40 -18.43 19.82
CA GLY A 145 12.37 -19.42 20.29
C GLY A 145 13.67 -18.79 20.80
N ALA A 146 14.17 -17.72 20.17
CA ALA A 146 15.33 -17.01 20.67
C ALA A 146 15.08 -16.33 22.02
N VAL A 147 13.90 -15.74 22.20
CA VAL A 147 13.46 -15.11 23.47
C VAL A 147 13.29 -16.16 24.56
N GLU A 148 12.62 -17.28 24.27
CA GLU A 148 12.43 -18.40 25.21
C GLU A 148 13.76 -19.00 25.68
N ASN A 149 14.74 -19.13 24.77
CA ASN A 149 16.06 -19.64 25.13
C ASN A 149 16.90 -18.66 25.95
N ALA A 150 16.69 -17.35 25.77
CA ALA A 150 17.46 -16.30 26.45
C ALA A 150 16.86 -15.91 27.81
N LEU A 151 15.59 -16.20 28.05
CA LEU A 151 14.87 -15.79 29.25
C LEU A 151 14.43 -17.00 30.07
N GLY A 152 14.48 -16.87 31.41
CA GLY A 152 13.88 -17.87 32.29
C GLY A 152 12.36 -17.79 32.24
N MET A 153 11.73 -18.43 31.26
CA MET A 153 10.28 -18.31 31.00
C MET A 153 9.43 -18.68 32.22
N GLU A 154 9.79 -19.72 32.98
CA GLU A 154 9.12 -20.03 34.25
C GLU A 154 9.14 -18.87 35.26
N LYS A 155 10.25 -18.13 35.35
CA LYS A 155 10.35 -16.97 36.25
C LYS A 155 9.48 -15.82 35.75
N LEU A 156 9.45 -15.60 34.43
CA LEU A 156 8.59 -14.61 33.82
C LEU A 156 7.11 -14.94 34.05
N GLU A 157 6.69 -16.17 33.80
CA GLU A 157 5.32 -16.63 34.04
C GLU A 157 4.92 -16.49 35.51
N ARG A 158 5.83 -16.79 36.44
CA ARG A 158 5.63 -16.54 37.88
C ARG A 158 5.41 -15.07 38.21
N ILE A 159 6.23 -14.18 37.65
CA ILE A 159 6.12 -12.72 37.87
C ILE A 159 4.81 -12.19 37.31
N VAL A 160 4.46 -12.67 36.12
CA VAL A 160 3.45 -12.08 35.27
C VAL A 160 2.08 -12.64 35.66
N TRP A 161 1.95 -13.97 35.80
CA TRP A 161 0.69 -14.68 36.12
C TRP A 161 0.58 -15.24 37.55
N GLY A 162 1.61 -15.12 38.39
CA GLY A 162 1.53 -15.44 39.81
C GLY A 162 1.36 -16.92 40.16
N LYS A 163 1.64 -17.85 39.24
CA LYS A 163 1.71 -19.29 39.50
C LYS A 163 3.15 -19.72 39.67
#